data_AF-A0A4Y7LNL5-F1
#
_entry.id   AF-A0A4Y7LNL5-F1
#
_cell.length_a   1.000
_cell.length_b   1.000
_cell.length_c   1.000
_cell.angle_alpha   90.00
_cell.angle_beta   90.00
_cell.angle_gamma   90.00
#
_symmetry.space_group_name_H-M   'P 1'
#
loop_
_entity.id
_entity.type
_entity.pdbx_description
1 polymer ?
#
loop_
_entity_poly.entity_id
_entity_poly.type
_entity_poly.pdbx_seq_one_letter_code
_entity_poly.pdbx_strand_id
1 'polypeptide(L)'
;MNQADLSKLVSALRIAVKPKPRLFSCPEGPAGRLKKLRATVTALVKYERIELNYPRAEEAQGYAERLISDAIRNGDCHKHTMEMADYWLNEKQLVHKLFKVLVPRYQNYNSSFTRLVLGPKTYPGYFAGTAILELKGNPFPALQPETHNYHYWLHNVLLEEAKKEFRSAREDRNAGTTERGDRTKVMSSGITTDWSGLLKMKKSNFRLLLLLAFYGLFLILGAAIFSAIESPLEVAEVKNMRDRKNHFLRTHSCITDGRIVSRISNHH
;
A
#
# COMPACT_ATOMS: atom_id res chain seq x y z
N MET A 1 -29.37 -8.12 -32.58
CA MET A 1 -29.72 -8.76 -31.30
C MET A 1 -29.00 -8.03 -30.20
N ASN A 2 -29.74 -7.32 -29.35
CA ASN A 2 -29.16 -6.56 -28.24
C ASN A 2 -28.63 -7.56 -27.22
N GLN A 3 -27.31 -7.61 -27.05
CA GLN A 3 -26.68 -8.31 -25.94
C GLN A 3 -27.27 -7.73 -24.66
N ALA A 4 -28.14 -8.48 -23.99
CA ALA A 4 -28.80 -8.03 -22.78
C ALA A 4 -27.71 -7.58 -21.82
N ASP A 5 -27.82 -6.35 -21.34
CA ASP A 5 -26.88 -5.76 -20.40
C ASP A 5 -26.93 -6.57 -19.10
N LEU A 6 -26.07 -7.60 -19.00
CA LEU A 6 -26.09 -8.61 -17.93
C LEU A 6 -25.92 -7.97 -16.54
N SER A 7 -25.36 -6.76 -16.50
CA SER A 7 -25.28 -5.88 -15.34
C SER A 7 -26.66 -5.57 -14.74
N LYS A 8 -27.71 -5.55 -15.57
CA LYS A 8 -29.11 -5.35 -15.18
C LYS A 8 -29.83 -6.65 -14.80
N LEU A 9 -29.19 -7.81 -14.83
CA LEU A 9 -29.83 -9.06 -14.40
C LEU A 9 -29.41 -9.42 -12.98
N VAL A 10 -28.11 -9.35 -12.70
CA VAL A 10 -27.52 -9.84 -11.47
C VAL A 10 -26.83 -8.69 -10.74
N SER A 11 -27.08 -8.53 -9.44
CA SER A 11 -26.40 -7.51 -8.66
C SER A 11 -24.90 -7.82 -8.58
N ALA A 12 -24.07 -6.83 -8.91
CA ALA A 12 -22.62 -6.97 -8.83
C ALA A 12 -22.19 -6.90 -7.35
N LEU A 13 -21.65 -8.02 -6.84
CA LEU A 13 -21.16 -8.07 -5.47
C LEU A 13 -19.78 -7.44 -5.37
N ARG A 14 -19.54 -6.73 -4.26
CA ARG A 14 -18.27 -6.03 -3.99
C ARG A 14 -17.25 -6.90 -3.25
N ILE A 15 -17.49 -8.21 -3.26
CA ILE A 15 -16.61 -9.23 -2.70
C ILE A 15 -16.35 -10.30 -3.74
N ALA A 16 -15.20 -10.96 -3.67
CA ALA A 16 -14.89 -12.09 -4.54
C ALA A 16 -15.70 -13.31 -4.10
N VAL A 17 -16.72 -13.67 -4.89
CA VAL A 17 -17.50 -14.90 -4.66
C VAL A 17 -16.86 -16.06 -5.42
N LYS A 18 -16.59 -17.15 -4.69
CA LYS A 18 -16.00 -18.35 -5.29
C LYS A 18 -17.05 -19.10 -6.11
N PRO A 19 -16.67 -19.69 -7.26
CA PRO A 19 -17.61 -20.45 -8.09
C PRO A 19 -18.03 -21.77 -7.42
N LYS A 20 -17.19 -22.30 -6.52
CA LYS A 20 -17.48 -23.52 -5.76
C LYS A 20 -17.77 -23.15 -4.30
N PRO A 21 -18.83 -23.73 -3.70
CA PRO A 21 -19.16 -23.50 -2.30
C PRO A 21 -18.04 -23.99 -1.38
N ARG A 22 -17.84 -23.32 -0.25
CA ARG A 22 -17.01 -23.87 0.83
C ARG A 22 -17.67 -25.11 1.43
N LEU A 23 -16.83 -26.10 1.70
CA LEU A 23 -17.21 -27.32 2.40
C LEU A 23 -17.05 -27.10 3.90
N PHE A 24 -18.08 -27.46 4.66
CA PHE A 24 -18.03 -27.59 6.10
C PHE A 24 -18.91 -28.77 6.53
N SER A 25 -18.60 -29.38 7.68
CA SER A 25 -19.28 -30.61 8.12
C SER A 25 -20.79 -30.41 8.29
N CYS A 26 -21.55 -31.21 7.54
CA CYS A 26 -23.02 -31.26 7.56
C CYS A 26 -23.49 -32.69 7.33
N PRO A 27 -23.91 -33.41 8.38
CA PRO A 27 -24.47 -34.77 8.24
C PRO A 27 -25.73 -34.82 7.37
N GLU A 28 -26.59 -33.79 7.47
CA GLU A 28 -27.84 -33.64 6.71
C GLU A 28 -27.63 -33.27 5.21
N GLY A 29 -26.40 -33.29 4.71
CA GLY A 29 -26.10 -33.01 3.30
C GLY A 29 -26.37 -31.56 2.85
N PRO A 30 -26.72 -31.34 1.57
CA PRO A 30 -26.89 -30.00 0.99
C PRO A 30 -28.04 -29.18 1.61
N ALA A 31 -29.14 -29.83 1.98
CA ALA A 31 -30.29 -29.15 2.59
C ALA A 31 -29.95 -28.62 3.99
N GLY A 32 -29.29 -29.45 4.82
CA GLY A 32 -28.83 -29.02 6.14
C GLY A 32 -27.75 -27.95 6.09
N ARG A 33 -26.89 -27.98 5.06
CA ARG A 33 -25.94 -26.89 4.78
C ARG A 33 -26.67 -25.55 4.59
N LEU A 34 -27.69 -25.50 3.73
CA LEU A 34 -28.50 -24.29 3.54
C LEU A 34 -29.19 -23.86 4.83
N LYS A 35 -29.75 -24.80 5.61
CA LYS A 35 -30.36 -24.50 6.92
C LYS A 35 -29.39 -23.82 7.89
N LYS A 36 -28.14 -24.31 7.99
CA LYS A 36 -27.09 -23.67 8.81
C LYS A 36 -26.71 -22.28 8.31
N LEU A 37 -26.63 -22.09 6.99
CA LEU A 37 -26.32 -20.79 6.40
C LEU A 37 -27.45 -19.78 6.64
N ARG A 38 -28.71 -20.19 6.46
CA ARG A 38 -29.90 -19.37 6.75
C ARG A 38 -29.91 -18.91 8.22
N ALA A 39 -29.65 -19.83 9.15
CA ALA A 39 -29.52 -19.50 10.56
C ALA A 39 -28.38 -18.49 10.82
N THR A 40 -27.24 -18.65 10.12
CA THR A 40 -26.09 -17.75 10.24
C THR A 40 -26.39 -16.35 9.70
N VAL A 41 -27.02 -16.24 8.53
CA VAL A 41 -27.42 -14.96 7.93
C VAL A 41 -28.49 -14.27 8.80
N THR A 42 -29.45 -15.04 9.32
CA THR A 42 -30.45 -14.54 10.29
C THR A 42 -29.75 -13.96 11.53
N ALA A 43 -28.80 -14.69 12.11
CA ALA A 43 -28.03 -14.22 13.27
C ALA A 43 -27.20 -12.97 12.96
N LEU A 44 -26.59 -12.89 11.77
CA LEU A 44 -25.84 -11.71 11.34
C LEU A 44 -26.74 -10.47 11.22
N VAL A 45 -27.93 -10.59 10.64
CA VAL A 45 -28.86 -9.45 10.52
C VAL A 45 -29.39 -9.03 11.90
N LYS A 46 -29.62 -10.00 12.79
CA LYS A 46 -30.08 -9.74 14.15
C LYS A 46 -29.04 -9.00 14.99
N TYR A 47 -27.86 -9.60 15.13
CA TYR A 47 -26.83 -9.16 16.07
C TYR A 47 -25.80 -8.22 15.44
N GLU A 48 -25.75 -8.09 14.12
CA GLU A 48 -24.81 -7.26 13.33
C GLU A 48 -23.32 -7.61 13.49
N ARG A 49 -22.93 -8.41 14.48
CA ARG A 49 -21.60 -9.00 14.66
C ARG A 49 -21.76 -10.40 15.26
N ILE A 50 -21.17 -11.40 14.62
CA ILE A 50 -21.21 -12.80 15.07
C ILE A 50 -19.82 -13.43 14.96
N GLU A 51 -19.52 -14.34 15.88
CA GLU A 51 -18.32 -15.18 15.83
C GLU A 51 -18.70 -16.61 15.45
N LEU A 52 -17.98 -17.20 14.51
CA LEU A 52 -18.22 -18.56 14.03
C LEU A 52 -16.99 -19.17 13.36
N ASN A 53 -17.11 -20.42 12.91
CA ASN A 53 -16.04 -21.09 12.19
C ASN A 53 -15.79 -20.44 10.82
N TYR A 54 -14.52 -20.20 10.46
CA TYR A 54 -14.12 -19.43 9.28
C TYR A 54 -14.77 -19.88 7.95
N PRO A 55 -14.79 -21.18 7.56
CA PRO A 55 -15.43 -21.60 6.31
C PRO A 55 -16.93 -21.33 6.28
N ARG A 56 -17.59 -21.34 7.45
CA ARG A 56 -19.02 -20.98 7.56
C ARG A 56 -19.20 -19.46 7.48
N ALA A 57 -18.30 -18.68 8.06
CA ALA A 57 -18.32 -17.22 8.00
C ALA A 57 -18.15 -16.68 6.59
N GLU A 58 -17.11 -17.14 5.88
CA GLU A 58 -16.81 -16.71 4.51
C GLU A 58 -17.95 -17.08 3.55
N GLU A 59 -18.54 -18.26 3.70
CA GLU A 59 -19.68 -18.67 2.89
C GLU A 59 -20.94 -17.84 3.19
N ALA A 60 -21.26 -17.64 4.47
CA ALA A 60 -22.41 -16.83 4.89
C ALA A 60 -22.27 -15.36 4.45
N GLN A 61 -21.04 -14.85 4.38
CA GLN A 61 -20.74 -13.50 3.88
C GLN A 61 -21.26 -13.31 2.45
N GLY A 62 -21.05 -14.28 1.57
CA GLY A 62 -21.55 -14.26 0.19
C GLY A 62 -23.07 -14.10 0.11
N TYR A 63 -23.79 -14.89 0.88
CA TYR A 63 -25.25 -14.85 0.91
C TYR A 63 -25.78 -13.56 1.55
N ALA A 64 -25.15 -13.06 2.61
CA ALA A 64 -25.53 -11.81 3.25
C ALA A 64 -25.32 -10.58 2.34
N GLU A 65 -24.16 -10.50 1.67
CA GLU A 65 -23.88 -9.44 0.67
C GLU A 65 -24.90 -9.48 -0.46
N ARG A 66 -25.21 -10.68 -0.96
CA ARG A 66 -26.20 -10.87 -2.02
C ARG A 66 -27.58 -10.39 -1.61
N LEU A 67 -28.03 -10.80 -0.43
CA LEU A 67 -29.34 -10.43 0.10
C LEU A 67 -29.48 -8.91 0.24
N ILE A 68 -28.48 -8.24 0.81
CA ILE A 68 -28.50 -6.78 0.98
C ILE A 68 -28.45 -6.08 -0.38
N SER A 69 -27.62 -6.56 -1.31
CA SER A 69 -27.49 -5.96 -2.64
C SER A 69 -28.79 -6.06 -3.46
N ASP A 70 -29.43 -7.23 -3.47
CA ASP A 70 -30.72 -7.41 -4.16
C ASP A 70 -31.84 -6.60 -3.49
N ALA A 71 -31.79 -6.40 -2.17
CA ALA A 71 -32.72 -5.55 -1.43
C ALA A 71 -32.56 -4.06 -1.76
N ILE A 72 -31.32 -3.55 -1.84
CA ILE A 72 -31.03 -2.15 -2.24
C ILE A 72 -31.48 -1.91 -3.67
N ARG A 73 -31.22 -2.86 -4.56
CA ARG A 73 -31.46 -2.72 -5.99
C ARG A 73 -32.95 -2.69 -6.34
N ASN A 74 -33.74 -3.56 -5.73
CA ASN A 74 -35.14 -3.78 -6.12
C ASN A 74 -36.16 -3.17 -5.15
N GLY A 75 -35.77 -2.88 -3.90
CA GLY A 75 -36.67 -2.38 -2.86
C GLY A 75 -37.63 -3.45 -2.28
N ASP A 76 -38.55 -3.01 -1.43
CA ASP A 76 -39.51 -3.84 -0.69
C ASP A 76 -40.75 -4.23 -1.52
N CYS A 77 -41.07 -3.49 -2.58
CA CYS A 77 -42.20 -3.82 -3.47
C CYS A 77 -41.93 -5.02 -4.39
N HIS A 78 -40.67 -5.44 -4.56
CA HIS A 78 -40.31 -6.49 -5.50
C HIS A 78 -40.56 -7.89 -4.91
N LYS A 79 -41.57 -8.59 -5.45
CA LYS A 79 -42.05 -9.90 -4.96
C LYS A 79 -40.92 -10.93 -4.78
N HIS A 80 -40.07 -11.14 -5.78
CA HIS A 80 -39.01 -12.13 -5.70
C HIS A 80 -37.94 -11.75 -4.66
N THR A 81 -37.64 -10.46 -4.48
CA THR A 81 -36.70 -10.04 -3.42
C THR A 81 -37.30 -10.26 -2.04
N MET A 82 -38.61 -10.01 -1.89
CA MET A 82 -39.34 -10.27 -0.66
C MET A 82 -39.36 -11.77 -0.32
N GLU A 83 -39.67 -12.64 -1.29
CA GLU A 83 -39.62 -14.09 -1.13
C GLU A 83 -38.21 -14.58 -0.76
N MET A 84 -37.16 -14.00 -1.37
CA MET A 84 -35.78 -14.33 -1.06
C MET A 84 -35.41 -13.91 0.37
N ALA A 85 -35.82 -12.71 0.81
CA ALA A 85 -35.62 -12.25 2.17
C ALA A 85 -36.38 -13.12 3.19
N ASP A 86 -37.62 -13.49 2.87
CA ASP A 86 -38.46 -14.36 3.69
C ASP A 86 -37.86 -15.77 3.85
N TYR A 87 -37.25 -16.30 2.79
CA TYR A 87 -36.53 -17.56 2.82
C TYR A 87 -35.25 -17.47 3.66
N TRP A 88 -34.39 -16.49 3.43
CA TRP A 88 -33.09 -16.39 4.11
C TRP A 88 -33.19 -16.01 5.58
N LEU A 89 -34.19 -15.21 5.96
CA LEU A 89 -34.41 -14.75 7.32
C LEU A 89 -35.50 -15.58 8.00
N ASN A 90 -35.09 -16.47 8.90
CA ASN A 90 -36.02 -17.32 9.65
C ASN A 90 -36.96 -16.49 10.54
N GLU A 91 -36.42 -15.42 11.10
CA GLU A 91 -37.12 -14.46 11.96
C GLU A 91 -37.77 -13.36 11.11
N LYS A 92 -39.10 -13.38 11.00
CA LYS A 92 -39.85 -12.50 10.07
C LYS A 92 -39.75 -11.02 10.42
N GLN A 93 -39.59 -10.67 11.70
CA GLN A 93 -39.28 -9.30 12.11
C GLN A 93 -38.00 -8.73 11.49
N LEU A 94 -37.02 -9.57 11.15
CA LEU A 94 -35.76 -9.11 10.58
C LEU A 94 -35.89 -8.67 9.12
N VAL A 95 -36.93 -9.12 8.41
CA VAL A 95 -37.23 -8.62 7.05
C VAL A 95 -37.55 -7.13 7.10
N HIS A 96 -38.31 -6.68 8.09
CA HIS A 96 -38.56 -5.26 8.31
C HIS A 96 -37.26 -4.50 8.64
N LYS A 97 -36.41 -5.05 9.51
CA LYS A 97 -35.07 -4.47 9.81
C LYS A 97 -34.21 -4.35 8.55
N LEU A 98 -34.22 -5.37 7.69
CA LEU A 98 -33.46 -5.37 6.43
C LEU A 98 -33.85 -4.15 5.57
N PHE A 99 -35.14 -3.98 5.28
CA PHE A 99 -35.59 -2.92 4.37
C PHE A 99 -35.62 -1.52 4.99
N LYS A 100 -35.96 -1.39 6.28
CA LYS A 100 -36.11 -0.06 6.91
C LYS A 100 -34.86 0.45 7.63
N VAL A 101 -33.92 -0.44 8.00
CA VAL A 101 -32.69 -0.05 8.71
C VAL A 101 -31.45 -0.30 7.87
N LEU A 102 -31.26 -1.52 7.36
CA LEU A 102 -30.01 -1.88 6.67
C LEU A 102 -29.92 -1.32 5.26
N VAL A 103 -31.01 -1.38 4.47
CA VAL A 103 -31.01 -0.86 3.09
C VAL A 103 -30.69 0.66 3.05
N PRO A 104 -31.36 1.53 3.82
CA PRO A 104 -31.03 2.97 3.84
C PRO A 104 -29.60 3.24 4.32
N ARG A 105 -29.11 2.46 5.29
CA ARG A 105 -27.73 2.57 5.82
C ARG A 105 -26.68 2.39 4.71
N TYR A 106 -26.93 1.48 3.78
CA TYR A 106 -25.95 1.07 2.77
C TYR A 106 -26.14 1.66 1.38
N GLN A 107 -27.15 2.50 1.18
CA GLN A 107 -27.52 3.04 -0.13
C GLN A 107 -26.37 3.81 -0.81
N ASN A 108 -25.57 4.53 -0.02
CA ASN A 108 -24.42 5.32 -0.49
C ASN A 108 -23.06 4.64 -0.28
N TYR A 109 -23.03 3.37 0.13
CA TYR A 109 -21.76 2.68 0.32
C TYR A 109 -21.15 2.40 -1.06
N ASN A 110 -19.82 2.53 -1.18
CA ASN A 110 -19.03 2.08 -2.34
C ASN A 110 -18.18 0.84 -2.05
N SER A 111 -18.19 0.35 -0.80
CA SER A 111 -17.47 -0.85 -0.38
C SER A 111 -18.44 -1.99 -0.02
N SER A 112 -17.91 -3.17 0.33
CA SER A 112 -18.69 -4.28 0.87
C SER A 112 -19.53 -3.86 2.08
N PHE A 113 -20.69 -4.48 2.31
CA PHE A 113 -21.54 -4.21 3.47
C PHE A 113 -21.06 -4.93 4.72
N THR A 114 -20.40 -6.07 4.51
CA THR A 114 -19.83 -6.94 5.53
C THR A 114 -18.33 -6.73 5.68
N ARG A 115 -17.81 -7.09 6.85
CA ARG A 115 -16.39 -7.23 7.16
C ARG A 115 -16.18 -8.60 7.80
N LEU A 116 -15.17 -9.32 7.33
CA LEU A 116 -14.75 -10.59 7.89
C LEU A 116 -13.36 -10.40 8.53
N VAL A 117 -13.27 -10.64 9.83
CA VAL A 117 -12.03 -10.57 10.60
C VAL A 117 -11.68 -11.97 11.06
N LEU A 118 -10.46 -12.43 10.79
CA LEU A 118 -10.01 -13.74 11.23
C LEU A 118 -9.70 -13.71 12.74
N GLY A 119 -10.15 -14.73 13.46
CA GLY A 119 -9.80 -14.93 14.85
C GLY A 119 -8.34 -15.37 15.02
N PRO A 120 -7.84 -15.39 16.26
CA PRO A 120 -6.50 -15.89 16.55
C PRO A 120 -6.37 -17.37 16.16
N LYS A 121 -5.17 -17.77 15.73
CA LYS A 121 -4.87 -19.17 15.46
C LYS A 121 -4.68 -19.90 16.79
N THR A 122 -5.41 -20.99 17.00
CA THR A 122 -5.22 -21.86 18.17
C THR A 122 -4.03 -22.78 17.93
N TYR A 123 -2.96 -22.68 18.73
CA TYR A 123 -1.81 -23.60 18.69
C TYR A 123 -2.23 -25.02 19.13
N PRO A 124 -1.76 -26.11 18.50
CA PRO A 124 -0.75 -26.22 17.43
C PRO A 124 -1.31 -26.12 15.98
N GLY A 125 -2.53 -25.61 15.79
CA GLY A 125 -3.19 -25.54 14.49
C GLY A 125 -2.68 -24.43 13.57
N TYR A 126 -2.59 -24.71 12.27
CA TYR A 126 -2.16 -23.74 11.24
C TYR A 126 -3.31 -22.90 10.65
N PHE A 127 -4.56 -23.35 10.79
CA PHE A 127 -5.74 -22.72 10.20
C PHE A 127 -6.47 -21.84 11.22
N ALA A 128 -6.99 -20.69 10.75
CA ALA A 128 -7.92 -19.90 11.54
C ALA A 128 -9.20 -20.71 11.75
N GLY A 129 -9.41 -21.20 12.97
CA GLY A 129 -10.60 -21.97 13.35
C GLY A 129 -11.84 -21.09 13.51
N THR A 130 -11.65 -19.82 13.86
CA THR A 130 -12.73 -18.85 14.09
C THR A 130 -12.57 -17.61 13.23
N ALA A 131 -13.69 -16.96 12.95
CA ALA A 131 -13.78 -15.69 12.29
C ALA A 131 -14.97 -14.90 12.84
N ILE A 132 -14.80 -13.59 12.85
CA ILE A 132 -15.83 -12.63 13.24
C ILE A 132 -16.39 -12.03 11.96
N LEU A 133 -17.68 -12.24 11.72
CA LEU A 133 -18.41 -11.65 10.61
C LEU A 133 -19.29 -10.52 11.15
N GLU A 134 -19.12 -9.33 10.60
CA GLU A 134 -19.87 -8.14 11.02
C GLU A 134 -20.42 -7.32 9.85
N LEU A 135 -21.49 -6.59 10.12
CA LEU A 135 -22.06 -5.57 9.27
C LEU A 135 -21.39 -4.22 9.56
N LYS A 136 -20.98 -3.49 8.53
CA LYS A 136 -20.35 -2.17 8.70
C LYS A 136 -21.37 -1.15 9.23
N GLY A 137 -20.90 -0.22 10.06
CA GLY A 137 -21.78 0.78 10.68
C GLY A 137 -22.66 0.20 11.80
N ASN A 138 -22.26 -0.94 12.36
CA ASN A 138 -22.82 -1.47 13.59
C ASN A 138 -22.42 -0.58 14.80
N PRO A 139 -23.21 -0.57 15.89
CA PRO A 139 -22.97 0.31 17.05
C PRO A 139 -21.85 -0.18 17.98
N PHE A 140 -21.12 -1.23 17.61
CA PHE A 140 -20.10 -1.83 18.44
C PHE A 140 -18.73 -1.16 18.25
N PRO A 141 -17.84 -1.21 19.25
CA PRO A 141 -16.47 -0.74 19.08
C PRO A 141 -15.81 -1.47 17.91
N ALA A 142 -15.06 -0.72 17.10
CA ALA A 142 -14.35 -1.28 15.95
C ALA A 142 -13.34 -2.34 16.41
N LEU A 143 -13.32 -3.49 15.73
CA LEU A 143 -12.26 -4.47 15.88
C LEU A 143 -11.02 -3.86 15.22
N GLN A 144 -10.14 -3.25 16.01
CA GLN A 144 -8.95 -2.59 15.47
C GLN A 144 -7.99 -3.65 14.93
N PRO A 145 -7.69 -3.70 13.62
CA PRO A 145 -6.40 -4.25 13.21
C PRO A 145 -5.31 -3.30 13.73
N GLU A 146 -4.12 -3.83 14.05
CA GLU A 146 -2.99 -3.00 14.46
C GLU A 146 -2.64 -2.00 13.35
N THR A 147 -3.00 -0.73 13.53
CA THR A 147 -2.64 0.33 12.58
C THR A 147 -1.21 0.77 12.87
N HIS A 148 -0.25 0.14 12.21
CA HIS A 148 1.13 0.63 12.22
C HIS A 148 1.29 1.76 11.20
N ASN A 149 1.91 2.87 11.61
CA ASN A 149 2.28 3.91 10.67
C ASN A 149 3.54 3.49 9.91
N TYR A 150 3.35 2.90 8.73
CA TYR A 150 4.43 2.44 7.88
C TYR A 150 5.14 3.57 7.12
N HIS A 151 4.62 4.81 7.15
CA HIS A 151 5.17 5.92 6.36
C HIS A 151 6.63 6.20 6.67
N TYR A 152 7.01 6.12 7.96
CA TYR A 152 8.36 6.42 8.44
C TYR A 152 9.31 5.23 8.39
N TRP A 153 8.86 4.08 7.89
CA TRP A 153 9.77 2.95 7.70
C TRP A 153 10.80 3.33 6.64
N LEU A 154 12.07 3.08 6.94
CA LEU A 154 13.20 3.52 6.11
C LEU A 154 13.00 3.17 4.63
N HIS A 155 12.54 1.96 4.33
CA HIS A 155 12.30 1.55 2.94
C HIS A 155 11.16 2.33 2.26
N ASN A 156 10.10 2.70 2.98
CA ASN A 156 8.99 3.47 2.40
C ASN A 156 9.43 4.91 2.12
N VAL A 157 10.20 5.52 3.03
CA VAL A 157 10.82 6.83 2.82
C VAL A 157 11.75 6.79 1.60
N LEU A 158 12.62 5.77 1.51
CA LEU A 158 13.54 5.60 0.37
C LEU A 158 12.78 5.41 -0.95
N LEU A 159 11.72 4.60 -0.96
CA LEU A 159 10.88 4.40 -2.14
C LEU A 159 10.15 5.69 -2.56
N GLU A 160 9.70 6.49 -1.60
CA GLU A 160 9.04 7.76 -1.89
C GLU A 160 10.00 8.78 -2.51
N GLU A 161 11.22 8.91 -1.96
CA GLU A 161 12.24 9.79 -2.55
C GLU A 161 12.68 9.31 -3.93
N ALA A 162 12.95 8.01 -4.08
CA ALA A 162 13.26 7.42 -5.38
C ALA A 162 12.16 7.71 -6.42
N LYS A 163 10.89 7.62 -6.00
CA LYS A 163 9.73 7.92 -6.85
C LYS A 163 9.62 9.41 -7.20
N LYS A 164 9.87 10.32 -6.26
CA LYS A 164 9.89 11.78 -6.51
C LYS A 164 10.93 12.11 -7.57
N GLU A 165 12.10 11.53 -7.44
CA GLU A 165 13.23 11.81 -8.32
C GLU A 165 13.09 11.19 -9.70
N PHE A 166 12.50 10.00 -9.78
CA PHE A 166 12.10 9.41 -11.06
C PHE A 166 11.07 10.29 -11.79
N ARG A 167 10.13 10.90 -11.06
CA ARG A 167 9.13 11.82 -11.64
C ARG A 167 9.78 13.11 -12.15
N SER A 168 10.62 13.76 -11.35
CA SER A 168 11.32 14.98 -11.80
C SER A 168 12.20 14.70 -13.02
N ALA A 169 12.98 13.61 -13.01
CA ALA A 169 13.82 13.23 -14.15
C ALA A 169 13.00 12.87 -15.42
N ARG A 170 11.75 12.44 -15.28
CA ARG A 170 10.85 12.21 -16.41
C ARG A 170 10.24 13.51 -16.93
N GLU A 171 9.89 14.42 -16.04
CA GLU A 171 9.43 15.77 -16.39
C GLU A 171 10.53 16.56 -17.11
N ASP A 172 11.76 16.53 -16.61
CA ASP A 172 12.94 17.17 -17.22
C ASP A 172 13.23 16.60 -18.63
N ARG A 173 13.12 15.27 -18.80
CA ARG A 173 13.27 14.63 -20.12
C ARG A 173 12.17 15.06 -21.09
N ASN A 174 10.94 15.16 -20.62
CA ASN A 174 9.82 15.60 -21.45
C ASN A 174 9.96 17.08 -21.84
N ALA A 175 10.33 17.95 -20.90
CA ALA A 175 10.59 19.37 -21.13
C ALA A 175 11.79 19.58 -22.09
N GLY A 176 12.88 18.83 -21.91
CA GLY A 176 14.03 18.87 -22.80
C GLY A 176 13.74 18.39 -24.22
N THR A 177 12.76 17.51 -24.42
CA THR A 177 12.31 17.10 -25.75
C THR A 177 11.55 18.23 -26.45
N THR A 178 10.76 19.00 -25.71
CA THR A 178 10.07 20.20 -26.22
C THR A 178 11.06 21.32 -26.55
N GLU A 179 12.06 21.58 -25.68
CA GLU A 179 13.08 22.61 -25.92
C GLU A 179 14.09 22.23 -27.02
N ARG A 180 14.44 20.95 -27.17
CA ARG A 180 15.36 20.50 -28.24
C ARG A 180 14.73 20.60 -29.62
N GLY A 181 13.40 20.49 -29.72
CA GLY A 181 12.65 20.82 -30.95
C GLY A 181 12.68 22.31 -31.30
N ASP A 182 12.87 23.19 -30.31
CA ASP A 182 12.89 24.65 -30.49
C ASP A 182 14.32 25.21 -30.65
N ARG A 183 15.33 24.65 -29.95
CA ARG A 183 16.74 25.08 -30.05
C ARG A 183 17.47 24.62 -31.31
N THR A 184 17.11 23.50 -31.93
CA THR A 184 17.65 23.14 -33.26
C THR A 184 17.26 24.17 -34.32
N LYS A 185 16.22 24.97 -34.08
CA LYS A 185 15.84 26.13 -34.89
C LYS A 185 16.72 27.38 -34.64
N VAL A 186 17.39 27.47 -33.48
CA VAL A 186 18.10 28.67 -33.02
C VAL A 186 19.64 28.53 -33.07
N MET A 187 20.21 27.33 -32.87
CA MET A 187 21.68 27.11 -32.75
C MET A 187 22.47 27.21 -34.08
N SER A 188 21.83 27.61 -35.19
CA SER A 188 22.54 27.92 -36.44
C SER A 188 23.34 29.24 -36.39
N SER A 189 23.36 30.00 -35.27
CA SER A 189 23.72 31.43 -35.30
C SER A 189 24.77 31.98 -34.31
N GLY A 190 25.81 31.23 -33.90
CA GLY A 190 27.15 31.87 -33.66
C GLY A 190 28.00 31.60 -32.40
N ILE A 191 29.31 31.37 -32.68
CA ILE A 191 30.59 31.99 -32.19
C ILE A 191 31.14 31.79 -30.73
N THR A 192 32.50 31.75 -30.67
CA THR A 192 33.56 31.37 -29.69
C THR A 192 34.23 32.51 -28.87
N THR A 193 35.04 32.22 -27.82
CA THR A 193 36.49 32.64 -27.60
C THR A 193 37.10 32.31 -26.19
N ASP A 194 38.44 32.48 -26.06
CA ASP A 194 39.50 31.87 -25.22
C ASP A 194 40.05 32.74 -24.04
N TRP A 195 40.81 32.15 -23.10
CA TRP A 195 41.37 32.78 -21.87
C TRP A 195 42.83 32.38 -21.58
N SER A 196 43.78 33.32 -21.67
CA SER A 196 45.16 33.11 -21.20
C SER A 196 45.76 34.38 -20.58
N GLY A 197 46.10 34.31 -19.29
CA GLY A 197 46.86 35.37 -18.61
C GLY A 197 46.59 35.50 -17.13
N LEU A 198 47.13 34.60 -16.29
CA LEU A 198 47.19 34.85 -14.86
C LEU A 198 48.43 34.17 -14.24
N LEU A 199 49.15 34.91 -13.40
CA LEU A 199 50.19 34.55 -12.42
C LEU A 199 51.66 34.94 -12.73
N LYS A 200 52.13 35.96 -12.00
CA LYS A 200 53.51 36.12 -11.51
C LYS A 200 53.47 36.71 -10.07
N MET A 201 54.22 36.14 -9.11
CA MET A 201 54.29 36.57 -7.68
C MET A 201 55.75 36.66 -7.16
N LYS A 202 56.03 37.55 -6.19
CA LYS A 202 57.39 37.96 -5.70
C LYS A 202 58.01 37.07 -4.59
N LYS A 203 59.36 37.05 -4.55
CA LYS A 203 60.28 36.16 -3.80
C LYS A 203 60.18 36.13 -2.26
N SER A 204 59.65 37.16 -1.60
CA SER A 204 59.59 37.22 -0.11
C SER A 204 58.54 36.26 0.49
N ASN A 205 57.54 35.88 -0.30
CA ASN A 205 56.48 34.96 0.12
C ASN A 205 56.90 33.49 -0.01
N PHE A 206 58.11 33.22 -0.51
CA PHE A 206 58.59 31.88 -0.82
C PHE A 206 58.98 31.09 0.44
N ARG A 207 59.60 31.73 1.45
CA ARG A 207 59.95 31.05 2.72
C ARG A 207 58.72 30.64 3.52
N LEU A 208 57.70 31.49 3.56
CA LEU A 208 56.42 31.18 4.21
C LEU A 208 55.68 30.05 3.48
N LEU A 209 55.65 30.09 2.13
CA LEU A 209 55.10 29.02 1.30
C LEU A 209 55.82 27.68 1.51
N LEU A 210 57.14 27.71 1.69
CA LEU A 210 57.95 26.50 1.87
C LEU A 210 57.76 25.89 3.27
N LEU A 211 57.63 26.72 4.32
CA LEU A 211 57.25 26.26 5.66
C LEU A 211 55.83 25.69 5.70
N LEU A 212 54.87 26.35 5.05
CA LEU A 212 53.50 25.84 4.91
C LEU A 212 53.47 24.52 4.13
N ALA A 213 54.28 24.38 3.08
CA ALA A 213 54.40 23.15 2.32
C ALA A 213 54.96 22.01 3.17
N PHE A 214 56.00 22.26 3.97
CA PHE A 214 56.63 21.25 4.82
C PHE A 214 55.71 20.80 5.98
N TYR A 215 55.00 21.74 6.60
CA TYR A 215 53.99 21.44 7.63
C TYR A 215 52.81 20.66 7.05
N GLY A 216 52.36 21.01 5.84
CA GLY A 216 51.36 20.24 5.11
C GLY A 216 51.81 18.80 4.84
N LEU A 217 53.07 18.61 4.45
CA LEU A 217 53.65 17.28 4.22
C LEU A 217 53.72 16.45 5.51
N PHE A 218 54.08 17.07 6.63
CA PHE A 218 54.08 16.42 7.96
C PHE A 218 52.68 15.96 8.39
N LEU A 219 51.65 16.79 8.17
CA LEU A 219 50.26 16.42 8.46
C LEU A 219 49.76 15.28 7.56
N ILE A 220 50.13 15.29 6.27
CA ILE A 220 49.77 14.22 5.34
C ILE A 220 50.43 12.90 5.76
N LEU A 221 51.70 12.94 6.16
CA LEU A 221 52.42 11.75 6.64
C LEU A 221 51.82 11.22 7.95
N GLY A 222 51.48 12.10 8.89
CA GLY A 222 50.81 11.74 10.15
C GLY A 222 49.43 11.12 9.93
N ALA A 223 48.64 11.68 9.02
CA ALA A 223 47.33 11.13 8.66
C ALA A 223 47.43 9.75 7.96
N ALA A 224 48.45 9.54 7.11
CA ALA A 224 48.67 8.27 6.43
C ALA A 224 49.06 7.15 7.40
N ILE A 225 49.90 7.45 8.39
CA ILE A 225 50.32 6.48 9.42
C ILE A 225 49.14 6.13 10.34
N PHE A 226 48.36 7.13 10.77
CA PHE A 226 47.17 6.91 11.61
C PHE A 226 46.11 6.08 10.87
N SER A 227 45.88 6.36 9.59
CA SER A 227 44.95 5.60 8.75
C SER A 227 45.37 4.15 8.51
N ALA A 228 46.67 3.84 8.56
CA ALA A 228 47.18 2.49 8.31
C ALA A 228 47.04 1.55 9.53
N ILE A 229 46.93 2.08 10.75
CA ILE A 229 46.96 1.30 11.99
C ILE A 229 45.55 0.98 12.52
N GLU A 230 44.54 1.83 12.27
CA GLU A 230 43.24 1.73 12.96
C GLU A 230 42.10 1.03 12.16
N SER A 231 42.34 0.53 10.94
CA SER A 231 41.23 0.50 9.97
C SER A 231 40.97 -0.77 9.14
N PRO A 232 41.53 -1.98 9.34
CA PRO A 232 41.26 -3.07 8.38
C PRO A 232 39.85 -3.66 8.47
N LEU A 233 39.21 -3.68 9.65
CA LEU A 233 37.87 -4.26 9.82
C LEU A 233 36.73 -3.26 9.55
N GLU A 234 36.81 -2.07 10.13
CA GLU A 234 35.78 -1.03 9.94
C GLU A 234 35.76 -0.51 8.50
N VAL A 235 36.93 -0.39 7.84
CA VAL A 235 36.97 0.03 6.44
C VAL A 235 36.38 -1.03 5.52
N ALA A 236 36.51 -2.32 5.82
CA ALA A 236 35.90 -3.37 5.00
C ALA A 236 34.35 -3.28 5.02
N GLU A 237 33.78 -3.02 6.20
CA GLU A 237 32.34 -2.92 6.38
C GLU A 237 31.78 -1.59 5.84
N VAL A 238 32.47 -0.48 6.09
CA VAL A 238 32.15 0.83 5.52
C VAL A 238 32.31 0.81 3.99
N LYS A 239 33.32 0.11 3.46
CA LYS A 239 33.52 -0.07 2.01
C LYS A 239 32.40 -0.92 1.41
N ASN A 240 32.00 -2.02 2.04
CA ASN A 240 30.85 -2.81 1.59
C ASN A 240 29.55 -1.99 1.58
N MET A 241 29.29 -1.23 2.64
CA MET A 241 28.12 -0.33 2.72
C MET A 241 28.18 0.77 1.66
N ARG A 242 29.36 1.36 1.44
CA ARG A 242 29.58 2.42 0.44
C ARG A 242 29.53 1.88 -0.98
N ASP A 243 29.98 0.67 -1.23
CA ASP A 243 29.90 -0.01 -2.52
C ASP A 243 28.45 -0.36 -2.84
N ARG A 244 27.67 -0.84 -1.87
CA ARG A 244 26.22 -1.06 -2.04
C ARG A 244 25.48 0.25 -2.26
N LYS A 245 25.83 1.32 -1.54
CA LYS A 245 25.28 2.67 -1.77
C LYS A 245 25.63 3.19 -3.17
N ASN A 246 26.89 3.11 -3.57
CA ASN A 246 27.36 3.58 -4.87
C ASN A 246 26.82 2.74 -6.02
N HIS A 247 26.70 1.42 -5.83
CA HIS A 247 26.01 0.53 -6.75
C HIS A 247 24.55 0.96 -6.90
N PHE A 248 23.86 1.25 -5.78
CA PHE A 248 22.48 1.72 -5.80
C PHE A 248 22.34 3.08 -6.49
N LEU A 249 23.22 4.06 -6.21
CA LEU A 249 23.23 5.39 -6.83
C LEU A 249 23.63 5.34 -8.32
N ARG A 250 24.52 4.43 -8.73
CA ARG A 250 24.87 4.20 -10.14
C ARG A 250 23.72 3.54 -10.91
N THR A 251 23.04 2.60 -10.26
CA THR A 251 21.88 1.92 -10.83
C THR A 251 20.67 2.87 -10.88
N HIS A 252 20.61 3.84 -9.98
CA HIS A 252 19.52 4.81 -9.85
C HIS A 252 20.09 6.23 -9.87
N SER A 253 20.52 6.66 -11.07
CA SER A 253 21.09 7.99 -11.33
C SER A 253 20.13 9.14 -11.06
N CYS A 254 18.85 8.84 -10.82
CA CYS A 254 17.94 9.83 -10.31
C CYS A 254 18.40 10.31 -8.92
N ILE A 255 18.93 9.46 -8.03
CA ILE A 255 19.11 9.76 -6.60
C ILE A 255 20.41 10.47 -6.21
N THR A 256 20.31 11.67 -5.60
CA THR A 256 21.46 12.46 -5.12
C THR A 256 21.64 12.45 -3.59
N ASP A 257 22.85 12.12 -3.15
CA ASP A 257 23.25 11.85 -1.76
C ASP A 257 22.94 13.01 -0.77
N GLY A 258 23.03 14.26 -1.22
CA GLY A 258 22.78 15.45 -0.40
C GLY A 258 21.31 15.69 -0.01
N ARG A 259 20.35 15.19 -0.80
CA ARG A 259 18.91 15.30 -0.48
C ARG A 259 18.45 14.30 0.58
N ILE A 260 19.15 13.17 0.69
CA ILE A 260 18.82 12.10 1.65
C ILE A 260 19.22 12.52 3.08
N VAL A 261 20.46 13.00 3.25
CA VAL A 261 21.01 13.31 4.58
C VAL A 261 20.30 14.52 5.22
N SER A 262 19.94 15.52 4.43
CA SER A 262 19.27 16.74 4.91
C SER A 262 17.83 16.51 5.39
N ARG A 263 17.12 15.48 4.91
CA ARG A 263 15.77 15.14 5.40
C ARG A 263 15.78 14.25 6.63
N ILE A 264 16.75 13.35 6.77
CA ILE A 264 16.85 12.45 7.92
C ILE A 264 17.26 13.24 9.18
N SER A 265 18.17 14.21 9.05
CA SER A 265 18.69 14.96 10.21
C SER A 265 17.73 16.01 10.79
N ASN A 266 16.68 16.40 10.07
CA ASN A 266 15.75 17.45 10.49
C ASN A 266 14.52 16.92 11.27
N HIS A 267 14.39 15.61 11.45
CA HIS A 267 13.21 14.98 12.08
C HIS A 267 13.54 13.95 13.16
N HIS A 268 14.74 14.05 13.75
CA HIS A 268 15.06 13.44 15.04
C HIS A 268 14.88 14.44 16.18
#